data_AF-A0A091IF57-F1
#
_entry.id   AF-A0A091IF57-F1
#
_cell.length_a   1.000
_cell.length_b   1.000
_cell.length_c   1.000
_cell.angle_alpha   90.00
_cell.angle_beta   90.00
_cell.angle_gamma   90.00
#
_symmetry.space_group_name_H-M   'P 1'
#
loop_
_entity.id
_entity.type
_entity.pdbx_description
1 polymer ?
#
loop_
_entity_poly.entity_id
_entity_poly.type
_entity_poly.pdbx_seq_one_letter_code
_entity_poly.pdbx_strand_id
1 'polypeptide(L)'
;PNTALLSLVLMAGTFFIAFFLRKFKNSRFFPGKIRRLIGDFGVPIAILVMVLVDYGIQDTYTQKLSVPSGFSVTAPEKRGWVINPLGEQSPFPVWMMVASGLPAILVFILIFMETQITTLIISKKERMLRKGSGFHLDLLLIVAMGGFFALFGLPWLAAATVRSVTHANALTVMSKAVAPGDKPKVQEVKEQRVTGLLVALLVGLSIVIGDLLRQIPLAVLFGIFLYMGVTSLNGIQFYERLQLLLMPPKHHPDVSYVKKV
;
A
#
# COMPACT_ATOMS: atom_id res chain seq x y z
N PRO A 1 -11.74 2.34 -29.67
CA PRO A 1 -12.15 0.91 -29.65
C PRO A 1 -10.93 0.07 -29.22
N ASN A 2 -11.10 -1.13 -28.64
CA ASN A 2 -10.01 -2.00 -28.12
C ASN A 2 -9.25 -1.54 -26.85
N THR A 3 -9.55 -0.34 -26.34
CA THR A 3 -8.93 0.22 -25.12
C THR A 3 -9.14 -0.66 -23.88
N ALA A 4 -10.33 -1.27 -23.75
CA ALA A 4 -10.67 -2.15 -22.63
C ALA A 4 -9.84 -3.45 -22.64
N LEU A 5 -9.69 -4.08 -23.82
CA LEU A 5 -8.90 -5.30 -23.96
C LEU A 5 -7.43 -5.03 -23.67
N LEU A 6 -6.89 -3.94 -24.23
CA LEU A 6 -5.50 -3.53 -23.97
C LEU A 6 -5.27 -3.24 -22.48
N SER A 7 -6.20 -2.53 -21.83
CA SER A 7 -6.12 -2.25 -20.39
C SER A 7 -6.13 -3.54 -19.56
N LEU A 8 -6.95 -4.53 -19.93
CA LEU A 8 -6.96 -5.84 -19.27
C LEU A 8 -5.65 -6.60 -19.48
N VAL A 9 -5.07 -6.56 -20.68
CA VAL A 9 -3.77 -7.17 -20.99
C VAL A 9 -2.65 -6.51 -20.19
N LEU A 10 -2.60 -5.18 -20.13
CA LEU A 10 -1.60 -4.44 -19.34
C LEU A 10 -1.73 -4.74 -17.84
N MET A 11 -2.96 -4.75 -17.32
CA MET A 11 -3.24 -5.09 -15.92
C MET A 11 -2.79 -6.52 -15.59
N ALA A 12 -3.27 -7.50 -16.35
CA ALA A 12 -2.95 -8.91 -16.15
C ALA A 12 -1.45 -9.16 -16.33
N GLY A 13 -0.85 -8.60 -17.37
CA GLY A 13 0.59 -8.69 -17.65
C GLY A 13 1.43 -8.15 -16.51
N THR A 14 1.10 -6.97 -15.98
CA THR A 14 1.81 -6.39 -14.83
C THR A 14 1.71 -7.28 -13.60
N PHE A 15 0.51 -7.81 -13.31
CA PHE A 15 0.28 -8.73 -12.20
C PHE A 15 1.11 -10.02 -12.36
N PHE A 16 1.06 -10.65 -13.53
CA PHE A 16 1.78 -11.90 -13.78
C PHE A 16 3.29 -11.70 -13.69
N ILE A 17 3.85 -10.66 -14.31
CA ILE A 17 5.29 -10.38 -14.23
C ILE A 17 5.72 -10.17 -12.78
N ALA A 18 5.02 -9.32 -12.03
CA ALA A 18 5.35 -9.07 -10.62
C ALA A 18 5.27 -10.36 -9.77
N PHE A 19 4.25 -11.19 -10.00
CA PHE A 19 4.07 -12.45 -9.29
C PHE A 19 5.13 -13.51 -9.66
N PHE A 20 5.47 -13.62 -10.94
CA PHE A 20 6.51 -14.54 -11.42
C PHE A 20 7.91 -14.11 -10.93
N LEU A 21 8.26 -12.83 -10.99
CA LEU A 21 9.54 -12.32 -10.46
C LEU A 21 9.67 -12.56 -8.95
N ARG A 22 8.56 -12.46 -8.20
CA ARG A 22 8.54 -12.85 -6.79
C ARG A 22 8.75 -14.35 -6.58
N LYS A 23 8.13 -15.22 -7.38
CA LYS A 23 8.40 -16.68 -7.31
C LYS A 23 9.84 -17.00 -7.72
N PHE A 24 10.37 -16.28 -8.69
CA PHE A 24 11.74 -16.43 -9.17
C PHE A 24 12.77 -16.18 -8.07
N LYS A 25 12.50 -15.27 -7.12
CA LYS A 25 13.31 -15.06 -5.90
C LYS A 25 13.62 -16.35 -5.13
N ASN A 26 12.70 -17.32 -5.16
CA ASN A 26 12.80 -18.61 -4.46
C ASN A 26 13.14 -19.78 -5.39
N SER A 27 13.25 -19.55 -6.69
CA SER A 27 13.52 -20.60 -7.69
C SER A 27 14.99 -21.03 -7.69
N ARG A 28 15.31 -22.25 -8.14
CA ARG A 28 16.69 -22.77 -8.14
C ARG A 28 17.58 -22.17 -9.23
N PHE A 29 17.02 -21.40 -10.15
CA PHE A 29 17.74 -20.76 -11.25
C PHE A 29 18.52 -19.51 -10.78
N PHE A 30 19.70 -19.28 -11.38
CA PHE A 30 20.63 -18.16 -11.15
C PHE A 30 21.38 -18.13 -9.80
N PRO A 31 22.54 -17.43 -9.75
CA PRO A 31 23.27 -17.18 -8.52
C PRO A 31 22.41 -16.43 -7.50
N GLY A 32 22.53 -16.80 -6.22
CA GLY A 32 21.64 -16.31 -5.16
C GLY A 32 21.59 -14.79 -4.98
N LYS A 33 22.68 -14.06 -5.30
CA LYS A 33 22.69 -12.58 -5.25
C LYS A 33 21.81 -11.96 -6.34
N ILE A 34 22.00 -12.38 -7.60
CA ILE A 34 21.29 -11.86 -8.77
C ILE A 34 19.80 -12.18 -8.66
N ARG A 35 19.46 -13.42 -8.27
CA ARG A 35 18.08 -13.86 -8.10
C ARG A 35 17.31 -13.04 -7.05
N ARG A 36 17.98 -12.66 -5.94
CA ARG A 36 17.38 -11.81 -4.91
C ARG A 36 17.17 -10.39 -5.42
N LEU A 37 18.16 -9.82 -6.10
CA LEU A 37 18.05 -8.49 -6.70
C LEU A 37 16.87 -8.42 -7.67
N ILE A 38 16.76 -9.35 -8.62
CA ILE A 38 15.66 -9.40 -9.59
C ILE A 38 14.30 -9.58 -8.89
N GLY A 39 14.25 -10.44 -7.87
CA GLY A 39 13.02 -10.68 -7.11
C GLY A 39 12.56 -9.48 -6.28
N ASP A 40 13.50 -8.73 -5.68
CA ASP A 40 13.22 -7.56 -4.86
C ASP A 40 12.82 -6.34 -5.71
N PHE A 41 13.40 -6.20 -6.92
CA PHE A 41 13.01 -5.19 -7.91
C PHE A 41 11.85 -5.63 -8.82
N GLY A 42 11.18 -6.74 -8.50
CA GLY A 42 10.15 -7.34 -9.37
C GLY A 42 8.98 -6.41 -9.69
N VAL A 43 8.51 -5.62 -8.72
CA VAL A 43 7.42 -4.65 -8.92
C VAL A 43 7.85 -3.49 -9.83
N PRO A 44 8.96 -2.77 -9.56
CA PRO A 44 9.48 -1.76 -10.48
C PRO A 44 9.75 -2.27 -11.90
N ILE A 45 10.33 -3.48 -12.04
CA ILE A 45 10.58 -4.10 -13.35
C ILE A 45 9.27 -4.36 -14.09
N ALA A 46 8.25 -4.89 -13.40
CA ALA A 46 6.94 -5.14 -14.01
C ALA A 46 6.29 -3.85 -14.52
N ILE A 47 6.36 -2.76 -13.75
CA ILE A 47 5.86 -1.44 -14.17
C ILE A 47 6.62 -0.98 -15.41
N LEU A 48 7.95 -0.99 -15.39
CA LEU A 48 8.78 -0.52 -16.49
C LEU A 48 8.50 -1.30 -17.78
N VAL A 49 8.44 -2.63 -17.72
CA VAL A 49 8.16 -3.47 -18.89
C VAL A 49 6.79 -3.15 -19.49
N MET A 50 5.75 -3.04 -18.66
CA MET A 50 4.38 -2.80 -19.16
C MET A 50 4.16 -1.36 -19.63
N VAL A 51 4.86 -0.39 -19.06
CA VAL A 51 4.90 1.00 -19.57
C VAL A 51 5.58 1.03 -20.95
N LEU A 52 6.67 0.29 -21.16
CA LEU A 52 7.31 0.20 -22.48
C LEU A 52 6.43 -0.49 -23.52
N VAL A 53 5.66 -1.52 -23.12
CA VAL A 53 4.68 -2.16 -24.00
C VAL A 53 3.57 -1.18 -24.40
N ASP A 54 3.02 -0.41 -23.45
CA ASP A 54 2.05 0.65 -23.76
C ASP A 54 2.63 1.71 -24.68
N TYR A 55 3.89 2.12 -24.46
CA TYR A 55 4.58 3.08 -25.32
C TYR A 55 4.76 2.58 -26.76
N GLY A 56 4.94 1.26 -26.95
CA GLY A 56 5.02 0.63 -28.26
C GLY A 56 3.68 0.51 -29.00
N ILE A 57 2.54 0.62 -28.30
CA ILE A 57 1.20 0.50 -28.89
C ILE A 57 0.59 1.90 -29.00
N GLN A 58 0.88 2.60 -30.09
CA GLN A 58 0.41 3.97 -30.30
C GLN A 58 -1.02 4.05 -30.85
N ASP A 59 -1.54 2.96 -31.42
CA ASP A 59 -2.83 2.94 -32.13
C ASP A 59 -4.05 2.91 -31.19
N THR A 60 -3.86 2.71 -29.89
CA THR A 60 -4.95 2.53 -28.92
C THR A 60 -4.78 3.42 -27.70
N TYR A 61 -5.83 4.16 -27.35
CA TYR A 61 -5.84 5.00 -26.16
C TYR A 61 -5.80 4.19 -24.86
N THR A 62 -4.93 4.58 -23.94
CA THR A 62 -4.89 4.08 -22.56
C THR A 62 -5.01 5.24 -21.58
N GLN A 63 -5.76 5.03 -20.49
CA GLN A 63 -5.91 6.05 -19.45
C GLN A 63 -4.62 6.12 -18.63
N LYS A 64 -3.99 7.30 -18.61
CA LYS A 64 -2.72 7.52 -17.90
C LYS A 64 -2.92 8.29 -16.60
N LEU A 65 -1.89 8.29 -15.75
CA LEU A 65 -1.93 8.98 -14.47
C LEU A 65 -2.05 10.51 -14.66
N SER A 66 -3.09 11.10 -14.09
CA SER A 66 -3.30 12.55 -14.14
C SER A 66 -2.67 13.22 -12.93
N VAL A 67 -1.51 13.87 -13.13
CA VAL A 67 -0.84 14.70 -12.12
C VAL A 67 -1.03 16.17 -12.52
N PRO A 68 -1.47 17.07 -11.62
CA PRO A 68 -1.59 18.50 -11.91
C PRO A 68 -0.20 19.10 -12.20
N SER A 69 -0.14 20.13 -13.05
CA SER A 69 1.11 20.83 -13.39
C SER A 69 1.61 21.76 -12.29
N GLY A 70 0.79 22.07 -11.28
CA GLY A 70 1.14 22.93 -10.17
C GLY A 70 0.26 22.69 -8.94
N PHE A 71 0.62 23.33 -7.83
CA PHE A 71 -0.18 23.31 -6.63
C PHE A 71 -1.35 24.29 -6.75
N SER A 72 -2.57 23.80 -6.69
CA SER A 72 -3.79 24.60 -6.59
C SER A 72 -4.64 24.12 -5.42
N VAL A 73 -5.35 25.05 -4.78
CA VAL A 73 -6.37 24.68 -3.79
C VAL A 73 -7.55 23.98 -4.48
N THR A 74 -8.31 23.16 -3.74
CA THR A 74 -9.40 22.34 -4.29
C THR A 74 -10.49 23.17 -5.00
N ALA A 75 -10.70 24.41 -4.56
CA ALA A 75 -11.64 25.34 -5.17
C ALA A 75 -11.06 26.77 -5.11
N PRO A 76 -10.23 27.17 -6.10
CA PRO A 76 -9.52 28.47 -6.10
C PRO A 76 -10.46 29.67 -6.04
N GLU A 77 -11.66 29.51 -6.58
CA GLU A 77 -12.68 30.57 -6.63
C GLU A 77 -13.43 30.75 -5.30
N LYS A 78 -13.38 29.77 -4.39
CA LYS A 78 -14.20 29.74 -3.18
C LYS A 78 -13.44 29.81 -1.87
N ARG A 79 -12.15 29.44 -1.85
CA ARG A 79 -11.36 29.37 -0.60
C ARG A 79 -9.91 29.75 -0.79
N GLY A 80 -9.34 30.34 0.25
CA GLY A 80 -7.89 30.48 0.42
C GLY A 80 -7.21 29.18 0.87
N TRP A 81 -5.91 29.30 1.19
CA TRP A 81 -5.10 28.20 1.76
C TRP A 81 -5.39 27.95 3.24
N VAL A 82 -5.77 29.00 3.99
CA VAL A 82 -6.12 28.93 5.41
C VAL A 82 -7.61 29.21 5.53
N ILE A 83 -8.36 28.30 6.17
CA ILE A 83 -9.80 28.44 6.35
C ILE A 83 -10.07 29.18 7.64
N ASN A 84 -10.77 30.31 7.56
CA ASN A 84 -11.24 31.01 8.75
C ASN A 84 -12.37 30.21 9.43
N PRO A 85 -12.24 29.79 10.70
CA PRO A 85 -13.27 29.03 11.41
C PRO A 85 -14.59 29.79 11.57
N LEU A 86 -14.57 31.13 11.47
CA LEU A 86 -15.77 31.97 11.54
C LEU A 86 -16.49 32.13 10.18
N GLY A 87 -15.94 31.54 9.10
CA GLY A 87 -16.42 31.67 7.73
C GLY A 87 -15.71 32.78 6.94
N GLU A 88 -15.61 32.61 5.62
CA GLU A 88 -15.01 33.60 4.71
C GLU A 88 -16.08 34.46 4.00
N GLN A 89 -17.06 33.83 3.32
CA GLN A 89 -18.09 34.54 2.55
C GLN A 89 -19.39 34.80 3.34
N SER A 90 -19.70 33.93 4.30
CA SER A 90 -20.86 34.03 5.18
C SER A 90 -20.47 33.61 6.58
N PRO A 91 -20.99 34.24 7.65
CA PRO A 91 -20.68 33.85 9.02
C PRO A 91 -21.12 32.40 9.25
N PHE A 92 -20.20 31.58 9.75
CA PHE A 92 -20.50 30.18 10.02
C PHE A 92 -21.39 30.07 11.27
N PRO A 93 -22.55 29.38 11.18
CA PRO A 93 -23.50 29.33 12.29
C PRO A 93 -22.92 28.63 13.52
N VAL A 94 -23.02 29.28 14.68
CA VAL A 94 -22.46 28.78 15.96
C VAL A 94 -23.03 27.41 16.35
N TRP A 95 -24.33 27.16 16.08
CA TRP A 95 -24.95 25.86 16.32
C TRP A 95 -24.27 24.74 15.51
N MET A 96 -23.82 25.03 14.30
CA MET A 96 -23.15 24.07 13.42
C MET A 96 -21.70 23.81 13.86
N MET A 97 -21.05 24.78 14.52
CA MET A 97 -19.74 24.55 15.15
C MET A 97 -19.84 23.49 16.23
N VAL A 98 -20.84 23.59 17.11
CA VAL A 98 -21.08 22.59 18.15
C VAL A 98 -21.53 21.27 17.54
N ALA A 99 -22.45 21.30 16.56
CA ALA A 99 -22.93 20.09 15.89
C ALA A 99 -21.81 19.35 15.14
N SER A 100 -20.76 20.04 14.67
CA SER A 100 -19.59 19.43 14.02
C SER A 100 -18.78 18.51 14.94
N GLY A 101 -18.98 18.60 16.27
CA GLY A 101 -18.42 17.65 17.23
C GLY A 101 -18.89 16.21 16.98
N LEU A 102 -20.14 16.02 16.54
CA LEU A 102 -20.68 14.69 16.25
C LEU A 102 -19.95 13.98 15.08
N PRO A 103 -19.82 14.57 13.88
CA PRO A 103 -19.02 13.97 12.81
C PRO A 103 -17.53 13.90 13.15
N ALA A 104 -17.00 14.84 13.95
CA ALA A 104 -15.60 14.76 14.40
C ALA A 104 -15.34 13.53 15.28
N ILE A 105 -16.26 13.19 16.19
CA ILE A 105 -16.18 11.95 17.00
C ILE A 105 -16.25 10.72 16.09
N LEU A 106 -17.14 10.71 15.09
CA LEU A 106 -17.25 9.60 14.14
C LEU A 106 -15.94 9.40 13.35
N VAL A 107 -15.36 10.49 12.83
CA VAL A 107 -14.06 10.46 12.13
C VAL A 107 -12.95 10.00 13.06
N PHE A 108 -12.94 10.46 14.31
CA PHE A 108 -11.98 10.00 15.32
C PHE A 108 -12.09 8.49 15.56
N ILE A 109 -13.31 7.94 15.71
CA ILE A 109 -13.51 6.51 15.89
C ILE A 109 -12.98 5.72 14.67
N LEU A 110 -13.24 6.20 13.45
CA LEU A 110 -12.74 5.56 12.23
C LEU A 110 -11.20 5.55 12.19
N ILE A 111 -10.56 6.71 12.41
CA ILE A 111 -9.10 6.83 12.43
C ILE A 111 -8.50 5.97 13.55
N PHE A 112 -9.12 5.97 14.72
CA PHE A 112 -8.72 5.14 15.85
C PHE A 112 -8.75 3.65 15.49
N MET A 113 -9.89 3.16 15.01
CA MET A 113 -10.06 1.75 14.66
C MET A 113 -9.08 1.32 13.56
N GLU A 114 -8.96 2.10 12.49
CA GLU A 114 -8.07 1.77 11.36
C GLU A 114 -6.59 1.79 11.77
N THR A 115 -6.17 2.77 12.58
CA THR A 115 -4.80 2.87 13.08
C THR A 115 -4.46 1.75 14.03
N GLN A 116 -5.31 1.46 15.02
CA GLN A 116 -5.06 0.41 16.00
C GLN A 116 -5.02 -0.97 15.34
N ILE A 117 -5.97 -1.28 14.44
CA ILE A 117 -5.98 -2.54 13.69
C ILE A 117 -4.73 -2.66 12.81
N THR A 118 -4.35 -1.59 12.11
CA THR A 118 -3.16 -1.59 11.24
C THR A 118 -1.88 -1.82 12.05
N THR A 119 -1.70 -1.12 13.17
CA THR A 119 -0.53 -1.30 14.02
C THR A 119 -0.50 -2.70 14.64
N LEU A 120 -1.64 -3.25 15.08
CA LEU A 120 -1.72 -4.64 15.57
C LEU A 120 -1.34 -5.67 14.50
N ILE A 121 -1.76 -5.47 13.25
CA ILE A 121 -1.42 -6.38 12.13
C ILE A 121 0.08 -6.35 11.83
N ILE A 122 0.72 -5.18 11.95
CA ILE A 122 2.15 -5.01 11.67
C ILE A 122 3.00 -5.52 12.84
N SER A 123 2.56 -5.29 14.07
CA SER A 123 3.26 -5.66 15.31
C SER A 123 3.02 -7.11 15.74
N LYS A 124 2.50 -7.97 14.86
CA LYS A 124 2.35 -9.40 15.13
C LYS A 124 3.70 -10.04 15.48
N LYS A 125 3.71 -10.86 16.53
CA LYS A 125 4.90 -11.60 17.00
C LYS A 125 5.57 -12.44 15.90
N GLU A 126 4.79 -12.96 14.96
CA GLU A 126 5.25 -13.74 13.80
C GLU A 126 6.26 -12.98 12.91
N ARG A 127 6.27 -11.65 12.96
CA ARG A 127 7.18 -10.82 12.14
C ARG A 127 8.54 -10.55 12.77
N MET A 128 8.77 -10.99 14.02
CA MET A 128 10.07 -10.85 14.71
C MET A 128 10.62 -9.40 14.69
N LEU A 129 9.75 -8.42 14.95
CA LEU A 129 10.15 -7.01 15.10
C LEU A 129 11.05 -6.85 16.35
N ARG A 130 12.07 -6.00 16.25
CA ARG A 130 13.06 -5.79 17.32
C ARG A 130 12.74 -4.56 18.16
N LYS A 131 12.19 -3.50 17.53
CA LYS A 131 11.77 -2.29 18.24
C LYS A 131 10.33 -2.47 18.74
N GLY A 132 10.06 -1.93 19.93
CA GLY A 132 8.70 -1.87 20.48
C GLY A 132 7.75 -1.04 19.60
N SER A 133 6.45 -1.26 19.75
CA SER A 133 5.41 -0.51 19.03
C SER A 133 4.91 0.70 19.82
N GLY A 134 4.54 1.77 19.10
CA GLY A 134 4.16 3.06 19.67
C GLY A 134 2.68 3.41 19.50
N PHE A 135 1.75 2.56 19.93
CA PHE A 135 0.31 2.72 19.66
C PHE A 135 -0.28 4.07 20.05
N HIS A 136 0.08 4.60 21.23
CA HIS A 136 -0.45 5.88 21.71
C HIS A 136 0.18 7.08 20.99
N LEU A 137 1.48 7.00 20.70
CA LEU A 137 2.19 8.06 19.99
C LEU A 137 1.69 8.18 18.55
N ASP A 138 1.47 7.05 17.89
CA ASP A 138 0.94 7.00 16.51
C ASP A 138 -0.45 7.63 16.43
N LEU A 139 -1.34 7.31 17.40
CA LEU A 139 -2.67 7.91 17.47
C LEU A 139 -2.62 9.42 17.71
N LEU A 140 -1.80 9.87 18.67
CA LEU A 140 -1.66 11.28 18.99
C LEU A 140 -1.16 12.07 17.77
N LEU A 141 -0.14 11.55 17.07
CA LEU A 141 0.41 12.19 15.87
C LEU A 141 -0.61 12.29 14.75
N ILE A 142 -1.30 11.19 14.41
CA ILE A 142 -2.25 11.18 13.29
C ILE A 142 -3.43 12.12 13.56
N VAL A 143 -3.99 12.09 14.78
CA VAL A 143 -5.13 12.95 15.14
C VAL A 143 -4.71 14.42 15.24
N ALA A 144 -3.56 14.73 15.83
CA ALA A 144 -3.05 16.10 15.90
C ALA A 144 -2.76 16.66 14.50
N MET A 145 -2.12 15.87 13.62
CA MET A 145 -1.88 16.27 12.23
C MET A 145 -3.19 16.42 11.45
N GLY A 146 -4.16 15.52 11.65
CA GLY A 146 -5.49 15.62 11.04
C GLY A 146 -6.23 16.90 11.44
N GLY A 147 -6.19 17.25 12.73
CA GLY A 147 -6.75 18.51 13.24
C GLY A 147 -6.04 19.74 12.66
N PHE A 148 -4.70 19.71 12.59
CA PHE A 148 -3.91 20.78 11.98
C PHE A 148 -4.22 20.95 10.48
N PHE A 149 -4.29 19.85 9.72
CA PHE A 149 -4.60 19.85 8.29
C PHE A 149 -6.02 20.31 7.97
N ALA A 150 -6.97 20.07 8.87
CA ALA A 150 -8.34 20.59 8.73
C ALA A 150 -8.38 22.13 8.67
N LEU A 151 -7.48 22.83 9.37
CA LEU A 151 -7.37 24.30 9.32
C LEU A 151 -6.96 24.83 7.94
N PHE A 152 -6.24 24.03 7.15
CA PHE A 152 -5.82 24.35 5.78
C PHE A 152 -6.77 23.77 4.71
N GLY A 153 -7.87 23.13 5.13
CA GLY A 153 -8.77 22.43 4.22
C GLY A 153 -8.11 21.25 3.50
N LEU A 154 -7.10 20.64 4.12
CA LEU A 154 -6.46 19.44 3.64
C LEU A 154 -7.20 18.21 4.19
N PRO A 155 -7.23 17.08 3.44
CA PRO A 155 -7.87 15.87 3.93
C PRO A 155 -7.13 15.32 5.16
N TRP A 156 -7.87 14.77 6.11
CA TRP A 156 -7.29 13.96 7.18
C TRP A 156 -6.73 12.66 6.60
N LEU A 157 -5.74 12.09 7.29
CA LEU A 157 -5.07 10.86 6.89
C LEU A 157 -5.30 9.78 7.95
N ALA A 158 -5.41 8.53 7.50
CA ALA A 158 -5.47 7.36 8.36
C ALA A 158 -4.39 6.34 7.95
N ALA A 159 -4.05 5.43 8.87
CA ALA A 159 -3.05 4.41 8.59
C ALA A 159 -3.59 3.37 7.60
N ALA A 160 -3.04 3.33 6.39
CA ALA A 160 -3.49 2.40 5.35
C ALA A 160 -2.96 0.96 5.57
N THR A 161 -3.82 0.02 5.97
CA THR A 161 -3.44 -1.37 6.30
C THR A 161 -2.65 -2.07 5.20
N VAL A 162 -3.18 -2.13 3.96
CA VAL A 162 -2.53 -2.86 2.85
C VAL A 162 -1.19 -2.23 2.47
N ARG A 163 -1.11 -0.90 2.46
CA ARG A 163 0.13 -0.16 2.16
C ARG A 163 1.19 -0.42 3.22
N SER A 164 0.81 -0.39 4.49
CA SER A 164 1.75 -0.61 5.60
C SER A 164 2.21 -2.07 5.67
N VAL A 165 1.32 -3.04 5.39
CA VAL A 165 1.68 -4.46 5.29
C VAL A 165 2.61 -4.73 4.12
N THR A 166 2.35 -4.17 2.94
CA THR A 166 3.20 -4.35 1.75
C THR A 166 4.56 -3.68 1.93
N HIS A 167 4.61 -2.49 2.52
CA HIS A 167 5.87 -1.83 2.89
C HIS A 167 6.67 -2.67 3.91
N ALA A 168 6.03 -3.19 4.96
CA ALA A 168 6.68 -4.08 5.91
C ALA A 168 7.20 -5.36 5.23
N ASN A 169 6.41 -5.98 4.35
CA ASN A 169 6.79 -7.17 3.60
C ASN A 169 7.98 -6.93 2.66
N ALA A 170 8.11 -5.73 2.09
CA ALA A 170 9.28 -5.35 1.28
C ALA A 170 10.57 -5.27 2.11
N LEU A 171 10.45 -5.02 3.42
CA LEU A 171 11.57 -4.95 4.37
C LEU A 171 11.84 -6.26 5.09
N THR A 172 10.99 -7.27 4.89
CA THR A 172 11.11 -8.60 5.50
C THR A 172 12.19 -9.42 4.81
N VAL A 173 13.17 -9.86 5.59
CA VAL A 173 14.20 -10.81 5.15
C VAL A 173 13.73 -12.21 5.53
N MET A 174 13.58 -13.05 4.51
CA MET A 174 13.24 -14.46 4.66
C MET A 174 14.52 -15.30 4.84
N SER A 175 14.49 -16.24 5.78
CA SER A 175 15.60 -17.15 6.07
C SER A 175 15.94 -18.01 4.84
N LYS A 176 17.21 -18.41 4.73
CA LYS A 176 17.62 -19.44 3.77
C LYS A 176 17.01 -20.76 4.23
N ALA A 177 16.29 -21.45 3.35
CA ALA A 177 15.85 -22.82 3.63
C ALA A 177 17.10 -23.68 3.88
N VAL A 178 17.29 -24.14 5.12
CA VAL A 178 18.48 -24.89 5.55
C VAL A 178 18.37 -26.37 5.14
N ALA A 179 17.14 -26.89 5.07
CA ALA A 179 16.84 -28.27 4.68
C ALA A 179 15.85 -28.32 3.48
N PRO A 180 15.95 -29.34 2.60
CA PRO A 180 14.97 -29.55 1.54
C PRO A 180 13.57 -29.75 2.15
N GLY A 181 12.64 -28.84 1.86
CA GLY A 181 11.25 -28.90 2.35
C GLY A 181 10.91 -27.95 3.50
N ASP A 182 11.90 -27.32 4.15
CA ASP A 182 11.59 -26.32 5.19
C ASP A 182 11.12 -25.01 4.54
N LYS A 183 9.95 -24.52 4.96
CA LYS A 183 9.40 -23.26 4.42
C LYS A 183 10.28 -22.10 4.89
N PRO A 184 10.63 -21.14 4.03
CA PRO A 184 11.42 -19.99 4.44
C PRO A 184 10.67 -19.23 5.54
N LYS A 185 11.26 -19.16 6.74
CA LYS A 185 10.71 -18.43 7.89
C LYS A 185 11.16 -16.97 7.85
N VAL A 186 10.36 -16.08 8.44
CA VAL A 186 10.76 -14.68 8.62
C VAL A 186 11.96 -14.64 9.58
N GLN A 187 13.09 -14.12 9.12
CA GLN A 187 14.30 -14.01 9.94
C GLN A 187 14.31 -12.69 10.70
N GLU A 188 14.11 -11.59 10.00
CA GLU A 188 14.04 -10.24 10.56
C GLU A 188 13.35 -9.29 9.59
N VAL A 189 12.84 -8.18 10.13
CA VAL A 189 12.32 -7.05 9.35
C VAL A 189 13.27 -5.88 9.54
N LYS A 190 13.72 -5.27 8.44
CA LYS A 190 14.59 -4.08 8.50
C LYS A 190 13.79 -2.85 8.89
N GLU A 191 13.81 -2.48 10.17
CA GLU A 191 13.10 -1.33 10.72
C GLU A 191 13.86 -0.02 10.46
N GLN A 192 13.42 0.73 9.44
CA GLN A 192 14.03 1.98 9.03
C GLN A 192 13.04 3.15 8.96
N ARG A 193 13.53 4.36 9.20
CA ARG A 193 12.77 5.61 9.04
C ARG A 193 12.92 6.21 7.64
N VAL A 194 14.02 5.87 6.95
CA VAL A 194 14.43 6.49 5.69
C VAL A 194 13.48 6.15 4.54
N THR A 195 13.03 4.90 4.39
CA THR A 195 12.09 4.58 3.29
C THR A 195 10.77 5.29 3.40
N GLY A 196 10.19 5.38 4.61
CA GLY A 196 8.95 6.13 4.82
C GLY A 196 9.12 7.61 4.45
N LEU A 197 10.21 8.23 4.90
CA LEU A 197 10.55 9.61 4.57
C LEU A 197 10.77 9.81 3.07
N LEU A 198 11.53 8.92 2.42
CA LEU A 198 11.79 8.98 0.98
C LEU A 198 10.50 8.86 0.17
N VAL A 199 9.60 7.94 0.53
CA VAL A 199 8.30 7.81 -0.15
C VAL A 199 7.46 9.08 0.03
N ALA A 200 7.43 9.66 1.23
CA ALA A 200 6.71 10.91 1.48
C ALA A 200 7.29 12.09 0.67
N LEU A 201 8.62 12.20 0.61
CA LEU A 201 9.31 13.21 -0.20
C LEU A 201 9.05 13.01 -1.70
N LEU A 202 9.11 11.78 -2.20
CA LEU A 202 8.83 11.48 -3.61
C LEU A 202 7.38 11.78 -3.99
N VAL A 203 6.42 11.55 -3.09
CA VAL A 203 5.02 11.98 -3.29
C VAL A 203 4.91 13.51 -3.32
N GLY A 204 5.62 14.22 -2.43
CA GLY A 204 5.69 15.68 -2.47
C GLY A 204 6.32 16.24 -3.75
N LEU A 205 7.35 15.56 -4.28
CA LEU A 205 8.04 15.91 -5.53
C LEU A 205 7.32 15.41 -6.79
N SER A 206 6.17 14.74 -6.65
CA SER A 206 5.46 14.15 -7.79
C SER A 206 5.01 15.18 -8.84
N ILE A 207 4.79 16.44 -8.45
CA ILE A 207 4.45 17.51 -9.39
C ILE A 207 5.63 17.81 -10.34
N VAL A 208 6.86 17.82 -9.84
CA VAL A 208 8.07 18.06 -10.65
C VAL A 208 8.32 16.88 -11.60
N ILE A 209 8.01 15.67 -11.16
CA ILE A 209 8.14 14.43 -11.95
C ILE A 209 6.83 14.15 -12.75
N GLY A 210 5.91 15.12 -12.80
CA GLY A 210 4.57 14.95 -13.35
C GLY A 210 4.55 14.47 -14.80
N ASP A 211 5.47 14.97 -15.64
CA ASP A 211 5.53 14.60 -17.05
C ASP A 211 5.97 13.14 -17.27
N LEU A 212 6.85 12.63 -16.41
CA LEU A 212 7.22 11.22 -16.42
C LEU A 212 6.07 10.35 -15.87
N LEU A 213 5.44 10.79 -14.80
CA LEU A 213 4.32 10.08 -14.17
C LEU A 213 3.10 9.97 -15.09
N ARG A 214 2.83 10.99 -15.91
CA ARG A 214 1.77 11.00 -16.92
C ARG A 214 1.96 10.00 -18.05
N GLN A 215 3.14 9.36 -18.16
CA GLN A 215 3.35 8.28 -19.12
C GLN A 215 2.86 6.94 -18.61
N ILE A 216 2.62 6.79 -17.29
CA ILE A 216 2.25 5.51 -16.68
C ILE A 216 0.74 5.26 -16.88
N PRO A 217 0.34 4.16 -17.54
CA PRO A 217 -1.06 3.78 -17.67
C PRO A 217 -1.65 3.33 -16.34
N LEU A 218 -2.88 3.76 -16.04
CA LEU A 218 -3.60 3.34 -14.83
C LEU A 218 -3.82 1.83 -14.79
N ALA A 219 -3.97 1.18 -15.94
CA ALA A 219 -4.08 -0.28 -16.06
C ALA A 219 -2.89 -1.01 -15.41
N VAL A 220 -1.67 -0.49 -15.56
CA VAL A 220 -0.46 -1.05 -14.94
C VAL A 220 -0.55 -0.93 -13.41
N LEU A 221 -1.01 0.23 -12.90
CA LEU A 221 -1.21 0.44 -11.47
C LEU A 221 -2.27 -0.51 -10.89
N PHE A 222 -3.36 -0.78 -11.61
CA PHE A 222 -4.35 -1.78 -11.20
C PHE A 222 -3.76 -3.19 -11.10
N GLY A 223 -2.84 -3.56 -12.00
CA GLY A 223 -2.10 -4.83 -11.90
C GLY A 223 -1.25 -4.91 -10.63
N ILE A 224 -0.59 -3.81 -10.26
CA ILE A 224 0.16 -3.73 -8.99
C ILE A 224 -0.76 -3.72 -7.77
N PHE A 225 -1.91 -3.05 -7.82
CA PHE A 225 -2.91 -3.13 -6.75
C PHE A 225 -3.43 -4.55 -6.55
N LEU A 226 -3.70 -5.28 -7.64
CA LEU A 226 -4.07 -6.69 -7.56
C LEU A 226 -2.95 -7.54 -6.95
N TYR A 227 -1.70 -7.33 -7.35
CA TYR A 227 -0.54 -8.00 -6.76
C TYR A 227 -0.40 -7.71 -5.26
N MET A 228 -0.54 -6.45 -4.85
CA MET A 228 -0.52 -6.06 -3.44
C MET A 228 -1.68 -6.69 -2.66
N GLY A 229 -2.88 -6.75 -3.25
CA GLY A 229 -4.04 -7.42 -2.68
C GLY A 229 -3.77 -8.89 -2.40
N VAL A 230 -3.40 -9.67 -3.43
CA VAL A 230 -3.10 -11.10 -3.30
C VAL A 230 -1.95 -11.34 -2.31
N THR A 231 -0.93 -10.51 -2.33
CA THR A 231 0.24 -10.72 -1.46
C THR A 231 0.00 -10.30 -0.01
N SER A 232 -0.95 -9.40 0.24
CA SER A 232 -1.39 -9.02 1.59
C SER A 232 -2.20 -10.11 2.29
N LEU A 233 -2.82 -11.02 1.53
CA LEU A 233 -3.53 -12.19 2.08
C LEU A 233 -2.58 -13.25 2.66
N ASN A 234 -1.31 -13.25 2.26
CA ASN A 234 -0.32 -14.18 2.79
C ASN A 234 0.00 -13.86 4.26
N GLY A 235 -0.14 -14.85 5.14
CA GLY A 235 0.03 -14.69 6.59
C GLY A 235 -1.25 -14.30 7.33
N ILE A 236 -2.41 -14.31 6.67
CA ILE A 236 -3.71 -14.23 7.34
C ILE A 236 -4.19 -15.65 7.65
N GLN A 237 -4.22 -16.01 8.93
CA GLN A 237 -4.66 -17.34 9.39
C GLN A 237 -6.06 -17.71 8.89
N PHE A 238 -6.98 -16.75 8.82
CA PHE A 238 -8.32 -16.97 8.26
C PHE A 238 -8.28 -17.44 6.80
N TYR A 239 -7.46 -16.80 5.97
CA TYR A 239 -7.30 -17.17 4.56
C TYR A 239 -6.65 -18.55 4.41
N GLU A 240 -5.63 -18.85 5.23
CA GLU A 240 -5.02 -20.19 5.26
C GLU A 240 -6.02 -21.27 5.67
N ARG A 241 -6.86 -21.02 6.68
CA ARG A 241 -7.91 -21.95 7.10
C ARG A 241 -9.01 -22.13 6.05
N LEU A 242 -9.39 -21.06 5.36
CA LEU A 242 -10.33 -21.15 4.25
C LEU A 242 -9.78 -22.04 3.12
N GLN A 243 -8.48 -21.96 2.83
CA GLN A 243 -7.83 -22.86 1.87
C GLN A 243 -7.82 -24.32 2.36
N LEU A 244 -7.69 -24.56 3.66
CA LEU A 244 -7.70 -25.92 4.22
C LEU A 244 -9.06 -26.60 4.12
N LEU A 245 -10.17 -25.85 4.11
CA LEU A 245 -11.50 -26.41 3.87
C LEU A 245 -11.62 -27.03 2.46
N LEU A 246 -10.88 -26.50 1.48
CA LEU A 246 -10.83 -27.01 0.11
C LEU A 246 -9.73 -28.08 -0.09
N MET A 247 -8.89 -28.32 0.91
CA MET A 247 -7.77 -29.26 0.84
C MET A 247 -8.16 -30.61 1.46
N PRO A 248 -7.93 -31.73 0.76
CA PRO A 248 -8.18 -33.04 1.35
C PRO A 248 -7.30 -33.29 2.58
N PRO A 249 -7.79 -33.99 3.62
CA PRO A 249 -7.08 -34.18 4.91
C PRO A 249 -5.65 -34.73 4.78
N LYS A 250 -5.39 -35.54 3.75
CA LYS A 250 -4.07 -36.14 3.47
C LYS A 250 -2.96 -35.12 3.20
N HIS A 251 -3.31 -33.91 2.77
CA HIS A 251 -2.34 -32.86 2.42
C HIS A 251 -2.27 -31.75 3.48
N HIS A 252 -2.95 -31.91 4.62
CA HIS A 252 -2.95 -30.89 5.65
C HIS A 252 -1.54 -30.68 6.21
N PRO A 253 -1.08 -29.43 6.33
CA PRO A 253 0.25 -29.13 6.83
C PRO A 253 0.34 -29.38 8.35
N ASP A 254 1.57 -29.60 8.83
CA ASP A 254 1.88 -29.75 10.26
C ASP A 254 1.80 -28.40 11.02
N VAL A 255 0.59 -27.87 11.15
CA VAL A 255 0.29 -26.61 11.85
C VAL A 255 -0.51 -26.88 13.12
N SER A 256 -0.27 -26.05 14.15
CA SER A 256 -0.82 -26.27 15.50
C SER A 256 -2.34 -26.31 15.54
N TYR A 257 -3.03 -25.59 14.65
CA TYR A 257 -4.49 -25.56 14.58
C TYR A 257 -5.09 -26.75 13.81
N VAL A 258 -4.30 -27.57 13.13
CA VAL A 258 -4.72 -28.86 12.54
C VAL A 258 -4.48 -30.01 13.53
N LYS A 259 -3.42 -29.94 14.34
CA LYS A 259 -3.05 -31.00 15.30
C LYS A 259 -3.78 -30.96 16.65
N LYS A 260 -4.36 -29.83 17.03
CA LYS A 260 -4.99 -29.61 18.35
C LYS A 260 -6.51 -29.82 18.36
N VAL A 261 -7.06 -30.48 17.35
CA VAL A 261 -8.50 -30.79 17.26
C VAL A 261 -8.71 -32.27 17.45
#